data_AF-A0A7S1PUK7-F1
#
_entry.id   AF-A0A7S1PUK7-F1
#
_cell.length_a   1.000
_cell.length_b   1.000
_cell.length_c   1.000
_cell.angle_alpha   90.00
_cell.angle_beta   90.00
_cell.angle_gamma   90.00
#
_symmetry.space_group_name_H-M   'P 1'
#
loop_
_entity.id
_entity.type
_entity.pdbx_description
1 polymer ?
#
loop_
_entity_poly.entity_id
_entity_poly.type
_entity_poly.pdbx_seq_one_letter_code
_entity_poly.pdbx_strand_id
1 'polypeptide(L)'
;VTVSVLYWGLPKSSFSFVRAPLHPNNTMPQGLAKLFIGQLNFDASEEDVRQLFDYYGDVMHVNVLRDKQTRKSTGSAFVTYGCTEEADAAILALHNTYNMDRDRPLQVSYCEKTPNISRFGYRHATAIASQNRANPMPRTHM
;
A
#
# COMPACT_ATOMS: atom_id res chain seq x y z
N VAL A 1 1.24 29.14 -5.32
CA VAL A 1 1.93 28.27 -4.34
C VAL A 1 1.50 26.85 -4.65
N THR A 2 2.27 26.16 -5.48
CA THR A 2 2.00 24.77 -5.87
C THR A 2 3.36 24.07 -5.84
N VAL A 3 3.58 23.29 -4.79
CA VAL A 3 4.74 22.38 -4.71
C VAL A 3 4.43 21.19 -5.61
N SER A 4 4.71 21.35 -6.90
CA SER A 4 4.79 20.23 -7.83
C SER A 4 6.11 19.51 -7.56
N VAL A 5 6.04 18.46 -6.74
CA VAL A 5 7.18 17.57 -6.53
C VAL A 5 7.33 16.73 -7.78
N LEU A 6 8.27 17.11 -8.64
CA LEU A 6 8.66 16.35 -9.83
C LEU A 6 9.49 15.14 -9.39
N TYR A 7 8.86 13.99 -9.19
CA TYR A 7 9.54 12.68 -9.11
C TYR A 7 9.34 11.92 -10.41
N TRP A 8 10.08 12.30 -11.45
CA TRP A 8 10.22 11.48 -12.66
C TRP A 8 11.65 11.61 -13.18
N GLY A 9 12.50 10.59 -12.99
CA GLY A 9 13.72 10.46 -13.79
C GLY A 9 15.01 9.98 -13.13
N LEU A 10 15.03 9.43 -11.92
CA LEU A 10 16.26 8.83 -11.36
C LEU A 10 16.24 7.30 -11.47
N PRO A 11 17.34 6.66 -11.94
CA PRO A 11 17.47 5.21 -11.91
C PRO A 11 17.53 4.71 -10.46
N LYS A 12 16.72 3.67 -10.14
CA LYS A 12 16.69 3.02 -8.81
C LYS A 12 18.08 2.59 -8.33
N SER A 13 19.03 2.37 -9.23
CA SER A 13 20.43 2.00 -8.97
C SER A 13 21.24 3.09 -8.27
N SER A 14 20.80 4.36 -8.27
CA SER A 14 21.49 5.47 -7.61
C SER A 14 20.93 5.83 -6.24
N PHE A 15 19.79 5.25 -5.83
CA PHE A 15 19.33 5.27 -4.45
C PHE A 15 19.94 4.10 -3.68
N SER A 16 21.28 4.09 -3.59
CA SER A 16 21.88 3.61 -2.37
C SER A 16 21.53 4.66 -1.31
N PHE A 17 20.34 4.52 -0.72
CA PHE A 17 20.07 5.12 0.57
C PHE A 17 21.24 4.68 1.43
N VAL A 18 22.12 5.61 1.78
CA VAL A 18 23.07 5.42 2.87
C VAL A 18 22.20 5.04 4.06
N ARG A 19 22.03 3.73 4.28
CA ARG A 19 21.51 3.18 5.52
C ARG A 19 22.51 3.70 6.55
N ALA A 20 22.13 4.78 7.24
CA ALA A 20 22.77 5.10 8.50
C ALA A 20 22.81 3.79 9.30
N PRO A 21 23.95 3.41 9.88
CA PRO A 21 24.04 2.19 10.66
C PRO A 21 22.92 2.24 11.68
N LEU A 22 22.10 1.18 11.72
CA LEU A 22 21.01 1.02 12.67
C LEU A 22 21.56 1.37 14.06
N HIS A 23 21.07 2.48 14.63
CA HIS A 23 21.46 2.87 15.98
C HIS A 23 21.03 1.74 16.94
N PRO A 24 21.95 1.17 17.74
CA PRO A 24 21.66 -0.05 18.49
C PRO A 24 20.75 0.15 19.72
N ASN A 25 20.08 1.30 19.90
CA ASN A 25 19.23 1.56 21.07
C ASN A 25 18.12 2.60 20.81
N ASN A 26 17.15 2.32 19.93
CA ASN A 26 15.84 2.94 20.06
C ASN A 26 14.69 1.95 19.83
N THR A 27 14.03 1.65 20.93
CA THR A 27 13.01 0.64 21.13
C THR A 27 11.64 1.19 20.73
N MET A 28 11.23 1.00 19.48
CA MET A 28 9.81 0.87 19.11
C MET A 28 9.73 -0.14 17.97
N PRO A 29 8.86 -1.16 18.02
CA PRO A 29 8.48 -1.84 16.80
C PRO A 29 7.74 -0.80 15.94
N GLN A 30 8.46 -0.16 15.03
CA GLN A 30 7.90 0.46 13.82
C GLN A 30 7.33 -0.72 13.02
N GLY A 31 6.22 -1.23 13.50
CA GLY A 31 5.60 -2.48 13.08
C GLY A 31 4.96 -2.33 11.72
N LEU A 32 4.82 -3.48 11.07
CA LEU A 32 4.36 -3.62 9.71
C LEU A 32 3.08 -2.81 9.44
N ALA A 33 3.04 -2.15 8.28
CA ALA A 33 1.87 -1.42 7.79
C ALA A 33 1.27 -2.19 6.62
N LYS A 34 0.05 -2.71 6.80
CA LYS A 34 -0.60 -3.58 5.82
C LYS A 34 -1.75 -2.87 5.11
N LEU A 35 -1.63 -2.77 3.80
CA LEU A 35 -2.61 -2.18 2.89
C LEU A 35 -3.46 -3.27 2.22
N PHE A 36 -4.73 -2.95 2.01
CA PHE A 36 -5.64 -3.62 1.10
C PHE A 36 -5.67 -2.85 -0.23
N ILE A 37 -5.54 -3.60 -1.33
CA ILE A 37 -5.56 -3.08 -2.69
C ILE A 37 -6.77 -3.69 -3.38
N GLY A 38 -7.73 -2.86 -3.78
CA GLY A 38 -8.91 -3.26 -4.54
C GLY A 38 -8.85 -2.76 -5.99
N GLN A 39 -9.69 -3.35 -6.83
CA GLN A 39 -9.85 -2.99 -8.24
C GLN A 39 -8.60 -3.27 -9.09
N LEU A 40 -7.76 -4.22 -8.66
CA LEU A 40 -6.65 -4.73 -9.48
C LEU A 40 -7.17 -5.39 -10.75
N ASN A 41 -6.31 -5.43 -11.77
CA ASN A 41 -6.52 -6.30 -12.91
C ASN A 41 -6.60 -7.76 -12.44
N PHE A 42 -7.54 -8.54 -13.01
CA PHE A 42 -7.69 -9.95 -12.66
C PHE A 42 -6.50 -10.80 -13.10
N ASP A 43 -5.76 -10.34 -14.12
CA ASP A 43 -4.55 -11.00 -14.60
C ASP A 43 -3.27 -10.51 -13.90
N ALA A 44 -3.37 -9.51 -13.00
CA ALA A 44 -2.23 -9.01 -12.26
C ALA A 44 -1.63 -10.09 -11.35
N SER A 45 -0.33 -10.31 -11.49
CA SER A 45 0.46 -11.19 -10.64
C SER A 45 0.94 -10.48 -9.39
N GLU A 46 1.48 -11.26 -8.43
CA GLU A 46 2.12 -10.69 -7.25
C GLU A 46 3.36 -9.86 -7.60
N GLU A 47 4.05 -10.22 -8.68
CA GLU A 47 5.21 -9.49 -9.17
C GLU A 47 4.80 -8.12 -9.76
N ASP A 48 3.72 -8.05 -10.53
CA ASP A 48 3.20 -6.78 -11.08
C ASP A 48 2.82 -5.81 -9.95
N VAL A 49 2.14 -6.34 -8.92
CA VAL A 49 1.78 -5.57 -7.73
C VAL A 49 3.04 -5.16 -6.98
N ARG A 50 4.01 -6.06 -6.79
CA ARG A 50 5.26 -5.73 -6.11
C ARG A 50 6.00 -4.61 -6.82
N GLN A 51 6.20 -4.71 -8.14
CA GLN A 51 6.94 -3.71 -8.93
C GLN A 51 6.29 -2.33 -8.86
N LEU A 52 4.96 -2.26 -8.88
CA LEU A 52 4.22 -1.00 -8.72
C LEU A 52 4.45 -0.41 -7.32
N PHE A 53 4.30 -1.21 -6.28
CA PHE A 53 4.34 -0.73 -4.89
C PHE A 53 5.77 -0.44 -4.41
N ASP A 54 6.77 -1.16 -4.93
CA ASP A 54 8.20 -0.97 -4.63
C ASP A 54 8.74 0.44 -4.96
N TYR A 55 7.99 1.23 -5.74
CA TYR A 55 8.33 2.65 -5.98
C TYR A 55 8.11 3.54 -4.74
N TYR A 56 7.27 3.13 -3.80
CA TYR A 56 6.82 3.96 -2.67
C TYR A 56 7.42 3.54 -1.31
N GLY A 57 8.12 2.41 -1.25
CA GLY A 57 8.79 1.91 -0.05
C GLY A 57 9.24 0.46 -0.20
N ASP A 58 9.85 -0.10 0.85
CA ASP A 58 10.31 -1.49 0.83
C ASP A 58 9.15 -2.46 1.08
N VAL A 59 8.75 -3.17 0.02
CA VAL A 59 7.63 -4.12 0.07
C VAL A 59 8.05 -5.40 0.78
N MET A 60 7.55 -5.60 2.00
CA MET A 60 7.82 -6.78 2.82
C MET A 60 7.07 -8.03 2.31
N HIS A 61 5.80 -7.87 1.96
CA HIS A 61 4.96 -8.98 1.52
C HIS A 61 3.90 -8.52 0.54
N VAL A 62 3.61 -9.35 -0.47
CA VAL A 62 2.50 -9.20 -1.41
C VAL A 62 1.68 -10.49 -1.39
N ASN A 63 0.35 -10.38 -1.42
CA ASN A 63 -0.54 -11.53 -1.54
C ASN A 63 -1.74 -11.17 -2.41
N VAL A 64 -1.83 -11.74 -3.61
CA VAL A 64 -3.00 -11.55 -4.48
C VAL A 64 -4.10 -12.50 -4.05
N LEU A 65 -5.28 -11.95 -3.73
CA LEU A 65 -6.42 -12.73 -3.29
C LEU A 65 -7.01 -13.49 -4.47
N ARG A 66 -7.22 -14.79 -4.28
CA ARG A 66 -7.83 -15.68 -5.26
C ARG A 66 -9.00 -16.39 -4.62
N ASP A 67 -10.06 -16.56 -5.41
CA ASP A 67 -11.21 -17.36 -5.02
C ASP A 67 -10.80 -18.82 -4.79
N LYS A 68 -11.29 -19.43 -3.71
CA LYS A 68 -10.83 -20.76 -3.28
C LYS A 68 -11.30 -21.88 -4.21
N GLN A 69 -12.45 -21.71 -4.86
CA GLN A 69 -13.03 -22.74 -5.71
C GLN A 69 -12.50 -22.64 -7.14
N THR A 70 -12.54 -21.43 -7.71
CA THR A 70 -12.18 -21.17 -9.11
C THR A 70 -10.70 -20.88 -9.32
N ARG A 71 -9.95 -20.62 -8.24
CA ARG A 71 -8.53 -20.20 -8.25
C ARG A 71 -8.26 -18.91 -9.03
N LYS A 72 -9.29 -18.18 -9.44
CA LYS A 72 -9.19 -16.91 -10.15
C LYS A 72 -8.94 -15.75 -9.19
N SER A 73 -8.25 -14.71 -9.64
CA SER A 73 -8.07 -13.48 -8.88
C SER A 73 -9.41 -12.85 -8.54
N THR A 74 -9.55 -12.34 -7.31
CA THR A 74 -10.72 -11.55 -6.90
C THR A 74 -10.57 -10.08 -7.28
N GLY A 75 -9.49 -9.70 -7.96
CA GLY A 75 -9.18 -8.29 -8.28
C GLY A 75 -8.75 -7.50 -7.05
N SER A 76 -8.16 -8.17 -6.06
CA SER A 76 -7.66 -7.55 -4.85
C SER A 76 -6.38 -8.20 -4.34
N ALA A 77 -5.58 -7.45 -3.58
CA ALA A 77 -4.34 -7.90 -2.97
C ALA A 77 -4.13 -7.29 -1.59
N PHE A 78 -3.19 -7.85 -0.84
CA PHE A 78 -2.57 -7.20 0.30
C PHE A 78 -1.11 -6.87 0.01
N VAL A 79 -0.68 -5.69 0.45
CA VAL A 79 0.72 -5.26 0.44
C VAL A 79 1.11 -4.87 1.85
N THR A 80 2.28 -5.31 2.32
CA THR A 80 2.81 -4.98 3.64
C THR A 80 4.12 -4.22 3.48
N TYR A 81 4.22 -3.06 4.13
CA TYR A 81 5.43 -2.24 4.26
C TYR A 81 6.07 -2.37 5.63
N GLY A 82 7.32 -1.89 5.74
CA GLY A 82 8.08 -1.84 6.98
C GLY A 82 7.53 -0.80 7.95
N CYS A 83 7.04 0.34 7.43
CA CYS A 83 6.51 1.42 8.27
C CYS A 83 5.27 2.11 7.65
N THR A 84 4.62 2.97 8.44
CA THR A 84 3.39 3.67 8.02
C THR A 84 3.65 4.78 7.00
N GLU A 85 4.85 5.37 6.99
CA GLU A 85 5.21 6.44 6.06
C GLU A 85 5.24 5.94 4.60
N GLU A 86 5.84 4.76 4.38
CA GLU A 86 5.87 4.09 3.07
C GLU A 86 4.44 3.73 2.59
N ALA A 87 3.64 3.21 3.51
CA ALA A 87 2.26 2.85 3.23
C ALA A 87 1.40 4.09 2.89
N ASP A 88 1.58 5.20 3.60
CA ASP A 88 0.90 6.46 3.34
C ASP A 88 1.32 7.06 1.99
N ALA A 89 2.61 6.97 1.62
CA ALA A 89 3.10 7.41 0.32
C ALA A 89 2.42 6.63 -0.82
N ALA A 90 2.31 5.30 -0.69
CA ALA A 90 1.61 4.48 -1.67
C ALA A 90 0.12 4.84 -1.79
N ILE A 91 -0.56 5.09 -0.67
CA ILE A 91 -1.97 5.52 -0.65
C ILE A 91 -2.14 6.83 -1.43
N LEU A 92 -1.33 7.85 -1.09
CA LEU A 92 -1.42 9.17 -1.71
C LEU A 92 -1.18 9.14 -3.22
N ALA A 93 -0.28 8.26 -3.67
CA ALA A 93 0.11 8.19 -5.06
C ALA A 93 -0.83 7.33 -5.92
N LEU A 94 -1.39 6.24 -5.37
CA LEU A 94 -2.10 5.22 -6.16
C LEU A 94 -3.61 5.19 -5.96
N HIS A 95 -4.14 5.67 -4.83
CA HIS A 95 -5.57 5.63 -4.58
C HIS A 95 -6.31 6.56 -5.55
N ASN A 96 -7.25 6.01 -6.32
CA ASN A 96 -8.07 6.73 -7.31
C ASN A 96 -7.28 7.43 -8.45
N THR A 97 -6.00 7.10 -8.64
CA THR A 97 -5.13 7.74 -9.64
C THR A 97 -4.64 6.79 -10.73
N TYR A 98 -4.39 5.53 -10.40
CA TYR A 98 -3.91 4.50 -11.33
C TYR A 98 -4.93 3.39 -11.48
N ASN A 99 -5.13 2.82 -12.68
CA ASN A 99 -6.22 1.87 -12.94
C ASN A 99 -5.78 0.51 -13.52
N MET A 100 -4.49 0.22 -13.71
CA MET A 100 -3.99 -1.08 -14.21
C MET A 100 -4.80 -1.64 -15.41
N ASP A 101 -5.11 -0.80 -16.40
CA ASP A 101 -5.92 -1.18 -17.58
C ASP A 101 -7.36 -1.65 -17.25
N ARG A 102 -7.94 -1.08 -16.18
CA ARG A 102 -9.33 -1.31 -15.76
C ARG A 102 -10.18 -0.05 -15.87
N ASP A 103 -11.49 -0.24 -15.90
CA ASP A 103 -12.46 0.87 -15.95
C ASP A 103 -12.45 1.75 -14.70
N ARG A 104 -11.98 1.21 -13.57
CA ARG A 104 -11.97 1.90 -12.28
C ARG A 104 -10.56 1.92 -11.68
N PRO A 105 -10.15 3.04 -11.06
CA PRO A 105 -8.83 3.14 -10.47
C PRO A 105 -8.69 2.28 -9.21
N LEU A 106 -7.46 2.08 -8.77
CA LEU A 106 -7.13 1.30 -7.59
C LEU A 106 -7.71 1.93 -6.32
N GLN A 107 -8.24 1.07 -5.45
CA GLN A 107 -8.59 1.43 -4.09
C GLN A 107 -7.49 0.95 -3.16
N VAL A 108 -6.71 1.88 -2.61
CA VAL A 108 -5.57 1.59 -1.75
C VAL A 108 -5.88 2.11 -0.35
N SER A 109 -6.03 1.25 0.63
CA SER A 109 -6.35 1.66 2.01
C SER A 109 -5.67 0.75 3.02
N TYR A 110 -5.53 1.21 4.26
CA TYR A 110 -5.12 0.29 5.34
C TYR A 110 -6.16 -0.81 5.54
N CYS A 111 -5.68 -1.98 5.94
CA CYS A 111 -6.54 -3.12 6.25
C CYS A 111 -6.86 -3.24 7.75
N GLU A 112 -7.89 -4.03 8.09
CA GLU A 112 -8.32 -4.28 9.47
C GLU A 112 -7.18 -4.84 10.34
N LYS A 113 -6.37 -5.75 9.80
CA LYS A 113 -5.31 -6.44 10.54
C LYS A 113 -3.96 -5.72 10.46
N THR A 114 -3.92 -4.42 10.15
CA THR A 114 -2.67 -3.66 10.14
C THR A 114 -2.14 -3.49 11.56
N PRO A 115 -0.89 -3.92 11.86
CA PRO A 115 -0.28 -3.68 13.16
C PRO A 115 -0.14 -2.19 13.48
N ASN A 116 0.24 -1.39 12.48
CA ASN A 116 0.34 0.06 12.61
C ASN A 116 -0.44 0.78 11.51
N ILE A 117 -0.97 1.94 11.87
CA ILE A 117 -1.72 2.83 10.99
C ILE A 117 -1.46 4.28 11.41
N SER A 118 -1.21 5.14 10.42
CA SER A 118 -1.07 6.57 10.68
C SER A 118 -2.45 7.22 10.92
N ARG A 119 -2.47 8.42 11.51
CA ARG A 119 -3.71 9.20 11.68
C ARG A 119 -4.35 9.55 10.33
N PHE A 120 -3.53 9.82 9.31
CA PHE A 120 -4.00 10.03 7.93
C PHE A 120 -4.64 8.74 7.39
N GLY A 121 -3.90 7.63 7.48
CA GLY A 121 -4.33 6.31 7.02
C GLY A 121 -5.65 5.85 7.65
N TYR A 122 -5.83 6.07 8.95
CA TYR A 122 -7.09 5.75 9.64
C TYR A 122 -8.27 6.53 9.06
N ARG A 123 -8.16 7.87 9.01
CA ARG A 123 -9.23 8.74 8.46
C ARG A 123 -9.56 8.39 7.01
N HIS A 124 -8.52 8.12 6.22
CA HIS A 124 -8.64 7.74 4.82
C HIS A 124 -9.37 6.39 4.66
N ALA A 125 -8.94 5.36 5.38
CA ALA A 125 -9.55 4.03 5.30
C ALA A 125 -11.02 4.04 5.80
N THR A 126 -11.34 4.80 6.85
CA THR A 126 -12.74 5.00 7.29
C THR A 126 -13.59 5.67 6.22
N ALA A 127 -13.07 6.70 5.54
CA ALA A 127 -13.80 7.39 4.48
C ALA A 127 -14.11 6.46 3.30
N ILE A 128 -13.11 5.68 2.86
CA ILE A 128 -13.27 4.73 1.76
C ILE A 128 -14.26 3.61 2.11
N ALA A 129 -14.16 3.04 3.31
CA ALA A 129 -15.04 1.96 3.76
C ALA A 129 -16.51 2.41 3.86
N SER A 130 -16.75 3.70 4.14
CA SER A 130 -18.11 4.28 4.15
C SER A 130 -18.75 4.31 2.75
N GLN A 131 -17.92 4.45 1.70
CA GLN A 131 -18.37 4.53 0.30
C GLN A 131 -18.43 3.15 -0.36
N ASN A 132 -17.51 2.25 -0.01
CA ASN A 132 -17.44 0.89 -0.53
C ASN A 132 -17.18 -0.11 0.59
N ARG A 133 -18.23 -0.84 0.99
CA ARG A 133 -18.19 -1.85 2.07
C ARG A 133 -17.28 -3.05 1.78
N ALA A 134 -16.82 -3.22 0.54
CA ALA A 134 -15.81 -4.24 0.23
C ALA A 134 -14.43 -3.89 0.79
N ASN A 135 -14.18 -2.60 1.11
CA ASN A 135 -12.93 -2.19 1.73
C ASN A 135 -12.97 -2.44 3.23
N PRO A 136 -11.95 -3.12 3.78
CA PRO A 136 -11.91 -3.44 5.19
C PRO A 136 -11.80 -2.19 6.05
N MET A 137 -12.62 -2.10 7.10
CA MET A 137 -12.48 -1.05 8.11
C MET A 137 -11.18 -1.26 8.90
N PRO A 138 -10.39 -0.21 9.16
CA PRO A 138 -9.24 -0.31 10.05
C PRO A 138 -9.72 -0.62 11.48
N ARG A 139 -8.98 -1.44 12.21
CA ARG A 139 -9.32 -1.75 13.61
C ARG A 139 -9.14 -0.51 14.48
N THR A 140 -10.16 -0.19 15.27
CA THR A 140 -10.09 0.90 16.25
C THR A 140 -9.22 0.44 17.41
N HIS A 141 -7.98 0.91 17.51
CA HIS A 141 -7.28 0.92 18.79
C HIS A 141 -7.71 2.20 19.50
N MET A 142 -8.74 2.09 20.35
CA MET A 142 -9.01 3.10 21.38
C MET A 142 -7.99 2.96 22.51
#